data_AF-A0A9P9NJ15-F1
#
_entry.id   AF-A0A9P9NJ15-F1
#
_cell.length_a   1.000
_cell.length_b   1.000
_cell.length_c   1.000
_cell.angle_alpha   90.00
_cell.angle_beta   90.00
_cell.angle_gamma   90.00
#
_symmetry.space_group_name_H-M   'P 1'
#
loop_
_entity.id
_entity.type
_entity.pdbx_description
1 polymer ?
#
loop_
_entity_poly.entity_id
_entity_poly.type
_entity_poly.pdbx_seq_one_letter_code
_entity_poly.pdbx_strand_id
1 'polypeptide(L)'
;MVEFTPFTILAHLKSLLETGEYSDLTITCGDDTYHVHKLLVCSQSSFFKKAEKFPVGKEAAEAKIDLPEDEPAVVKLLIQFLYEGEYEPKLPDSEYRKADGSYTVTAPKVSRFHYQFPHTCRRGCPAPDYDVCPHHSCKHDTCKEKCENFICAVCTAPPPPDGGAAQLLLHAQLYESGDKYDIPALKHLAREKFDRAAKSFWNADEFSHAVEHACLTTPESDFGLRDIIINTISAHIELLNKPSIIQLLKTQTGLAYGVLLRRSRDMGWIKNVD
;
A
#
# COMPACT_ATOMS: atom_id res chain seq x y z
N MET A 1 37.23 9.91 -9.79
CA MET A 1 36.22 10.21 -8.74
C MET A 1 35.18 9.12 -8.85
N VAL A 2 35.05 8.27 -7.83
CA VAL A 2 33.99 7.25 -7.79
C VAL A 2 32.76 7.95 -7.26
N GLU A 3 31.71 8.06 -8.07
CA GLU A 3 30.40 8.53 -7.59
C GLU A 3 29.89 7.52 -6.56
N PHE A 4 29.92 7.89 -5.29
CA PHE A 4 29.26 7.13 -4.24
C PHE A 4 27.75 7.34 -4.39
N THR A 5 27.09 6.45 -5.14
CA THR A 5 25.63 6.39 -5.16
C THR A 5 25.11 5.63 -3.94
N PRO A 6 23.99 6.04 -3.30
CA PRO A 6 23.31 5.30 -2.23
C PRO A 6 23.04 3.82 -2.54
N PHE A 7 22.97 3.48 -3.83
CA PHE A 7 22.87 2.11 -4.35
C PHE A 7 23.92 1.15 -3.78
N THR A 8 25.11 1.63 -3.41
CA THR A 8 26.18 0.77 -2.89
C THR A 8 25.89 0.27 -1.47
N ILE A 9 25.28 1.08 -0.59
CA ILE A 9 25.00 0.67 0.80
C ILE A 9 23.89 -0.38 0.83
N LEU A 10 22.77 -0.15 0.14
CA LEU A 10 21.65 -1.11 0.11
C LEU A 10 22.07 -2.44 -0.50
N ALA A 11 22.89 -2.42 -1.55
CA ALA A 11 23.46 -3.64 -2.13
C ALA A 11 24.33 -4.41 -1.13
N HIS A 12 25.16 -3.72 -0.34
CA HIS A 12 25.94 -4.37 0.72
C HIS A 12 25.07 -4.92 1.85
N LEU A 13 24.05 -4.19 2.31
CA LEU A 13 23.12 -4.69 3.34
C LEU A 13 22.41 -5.97 2.87
N LYS A 14 21.93 -5.98 1.62
CA LYS A 14 21.35 -7.19 1.02
C LYS A 14 22.33 -8.36 1.02
N SER A 15 23.58 -8.12 0.60
CA SER A 15 24.62 -9.15 0.64
C SER A 15 24.87 -9.69 2.04
N LEU A 16 24.82 -8.85 3.09
CA LEU A 16 24.99 -9.28 4.47
C LEU A 16 23.86 -10.19 4.95
N LEU A 17 22.62 -9.97 4.50
CA LEU A 17 21.52 -10.90 4.78
C LEU A 17 21.74 -12.26 4.09
N GLU A 18 22.22 -12.25 2.84
CA GLU A 18 22.44 -13.47 2.06
C GLU A 18 23.61 -14.30 2.61
N THR A 19 24.70 -13.66 3.04
CA THR A 19 25.90 -14.35 3.55
C THR A 19 25.83 -14.65 5.05
N GLY A 20 25.07 -13.86 5.81
CA GLY A 20 25.04 -13.93 7.27
C GLY A 20 26.34 -13.46 7.95
N GLU A 21 27.28 -12.86 7.20
CA GLU A 21 28.53 -12.35 7.75
C GLU A 21 28.25 -11.28 8.82
N TYR A 22 28.88 -11.43 9.99
CA TYR A 22 28.69 -10.55 11.17
C TYR A 22 27.28 -10.57 11.78
N SER A 23 26.43 -11.53 11.41
CA SER A 23 25.16 -11.75 12.09
C SER A 23 25.36 -12.06 13.57
N ASP A 24 24.46 -11.53 14.39
CA ASP A 24 24.50 -11.62 15.85
C ASP A 24 23.12 -12.01 16.45
N LEU A 25 22.15 -12.31 15.58
CA LEU A 25 20.81 -12.78 15.93
C LEU A 25 20.34 -13.80 14.88
N THR A 26 19.63 -14.83 15.31
CA THR A 26 18.96 -15.79 14.41
C THR A 26 17.45 -15.68 14.55
N ILE A 27 16.73 -15.55 13.43
CA ILE A 27 15.26 -15.63 13.40
C ILE A 27 14.87 -16.92 12.68
N THR A 28 13.94 -17.69 13.23
CA THR A 28 13.38 -18.88 12.58
C THR A 28 11.87 -18.75 12.38
N CYS A 29 11.38 -19.29 11.26
CA CYS A 29 9.94 -19.37 10.97
C CYS A 29 9.68 -20.61 10.10
N GLY A 30 9.03 -21.63 10.68
CA GLY A 30 8.92 -22.93 10.04
C GLY A 30 10.30 -23.53 9.74
N ASP A 31 10.55 -23.87 8.48
CA ASP A 31 11.83 -24.41 8.01
C ASP A 31 12.86 -23.32 7.65
N ASP A 32 12.43 -22.05 7.61
CA ASP A 32 13.31 -20.94 7.25
C ASP A 32 14.15 -20.48 8.44
N THR A 33 15.44 -20.25 8.20
CA THR A 33 16.39 -19.70 9.18
C THR A 33 17.10 -18.49 8.59
N TYR A 34 17.08 -17.38 9.33
CA TYR A 34 17.65 -16.11 8.93
C TYR A 34 18.75 -15.69 9.91
N HIS A 35 19.98 -15.58 9.40
CA HIS A 35 21.11 -15.01 10.14
C HIS A 35 21.11 -13.49 9.95
N VAL A 36 20.68 -12.77 10.98
CA VAL A 36 20.37 -11.34 10.89
C VAL A 36 21.19 -10.49 11.86
N HIS A 37 21.18 -9.19 11.62
CA HIS A 37 21.92 -8.20 12.39
C HIS A 37 20.97 -7.46 13.33
N LYS A 38 21.21 -7.54 14.64
CA LYS A 38 20.46 -6.80 15.67
C LYS A 38 20.39 -5.32 15.35
N LEU A 39 21.49 -4.75 14.85
CA LEU A 39 21.52 -3.33 14.49
C LEU A 39 20.45 -2.96 13.46
N LEU A 40 20.21 -3.81 12.46
CA LEU A 40 19.24 -3.55 11.40
C LEU A 40 17.81 -3.90 11.84
N VAL A 41 17.65 -5.03 12.52
CA VAL A 41 16.34 -5.55 12.93
C VAL A 41 15.77 -4.76 14.12
N CYS A 42 16.54 -4.60 15.20
CA CYS A 42 16.08 -3.96 16.43
C CYS A 42 15.99 -2.43 16.33
N SER A 43 16.65 -1.79 15.36
CA SER A 43 16.48 -0.35 15.11
C SER A 43 15.15 -0.02 14.44
N GLN A 44 14.58 -0.98 13.72
CA GLN A 44 13.35 -0.82 12.93
C GLN A 44 12.11 -1.44 13.59
N SER A 45 12.31 -2.33 14.57
CA SER A 45 11.24 -3.05 15.26
C SER A 45 11.38 -2.93 16.77
N SER A 46 10.37 -2.37 17.43
CA SER A 46 10.36 -2.38 18.90
C SER A 46 10.06 -3.77 19.47
N PHE A 47 9.36 -4.63 18.71
CA PHE A 47 9.14 -6.03 19.06
C PHE A 47 10.48 -6.77 19.15
N PHE A 48 11.28 -6.79 18.09
CA PHE A 48 12.56 -7.51 18.09
C PHE A 48 13.54 -6.92 19.10
N LYS A 49 13.53 -5.59 19.28
CA LYS A 49 14.31 -4.92 20.34
C LYS A 49 13.92 -5.38 21.75
N LYS A 50 12.64 -5.62 22.02
CA LYS A 50 12.17 -6.11 23.32
C LYS A 50 12.46 -7.60 23.48
N ALA A 51 12.22 -8.40 22.45
CA ALA A 51 12.50 -9.84 22.43
C ALA A 51 13.99 -10.11 22.69
N GLU A 52 14.89 -9.31 22.11
CA GLU A 52 16.34 -9.42 22.34
C GLU A 52 16.74 -9.02 23.77
N LYS A 53 16.13 -7.97 24.34
CA LYS A 53 16.46 -7.48 25.69
C LYS A 53 15.87 -8.30 26.82
N PHE A 54 14.70 -8.88 26.59
CA PHE A 54 13.93 -9.63 27.58
C PHE A 54 13.56 -11.00 27.02
N PRO A 55 14.57 -11.84 26.71
CA PRO A 55 14.30 -13.14 26.14
C PRO A 55 13.58 -14.03 27.16
N VAL A 56 12.63 -14.83 26.68
CA VAL A 56 11.83 -15.74 27.52
C VAL A 56 12.19 -17.18 27.17
N GLY A 57 12.52 -18.01 28.16
CA GLY A 57 12.86 -19.41 27.92
C GLY A 57 14.23 -19.61 27.28
N LYS A 58 14.36 -20.56 26.35
CA LYS A 58 15.63 -20.98 25.74
C LYS A 58 16.25 -19.95 24.80
N GLU A 59 15.45 -18.99 24.32
CA GLU A 59 15.85 -17.90 23.43
C GLU A 59 16.93 -17.01 24.05
N ALA A 60 16.97 -16.92 25.39
CA ALA A 60 17.92 -16.10 26.14
C ALA A 60 19.39 -16.53 26.02
N ALA A 61 19.62 -17.83 25.78
CA ALA A 61 20.97 -18.38 25.70
C ALA A 61 21.52 -18.42 24.27
N GLU A 62 20.64 -18.42 23.26
CA GLU A 62 21.01 -18.75 21.88
C GLU A 62 20.99 -17.56 20.92
N ALA A 63 20.64 -16.35 21.39
CA ALA A 63 20.39 -15.18 20.52
C ALA A 63 19.49 -15.56 19.33
N LYS A 64 18.37 -16.22 19.65
CA LYS A 64 17.43 -16.79 18.70
C LYS A 64 16.01 -16.31 19.02
N ILE A 65 15.25 -15.95 17.99
CA ILE A 65 13.82 -15.63 18.09
C ILE A 65 13.07 -16.57 17.16
N ASP A 66 12.12 -17.34 17.70
CA ASP A 66 11.29 -18.25 16.90
C ASP A 66 9.90 -17.68 16.64
N LEU A 67 9.42 -17.79 15.40
CA LEU A 67 8.14 -17.25 14.93
C LEU A 67 7.24 -18.39 14.39
N PRO A 68 6.79 -19.33 15.24
CA PRO A 68 6.09 -20.54 14.79
C PRO A 68 4.63 -20.31 14.40
N GLU A 69 4.03 -19.21 14.83
CA GLU A 69 2.64 -18.85 14.53
C GLU A 69 2.49 -18.05 13.23
N ASP A 70 3.62 -17.73 12.58
CA ASP A 70 3.67 -16.87 11.41
C ASP A 70 3.86 -17.66 10.11
N GLU A 71 3.41 -17.07 9.01
CA GLU A 71 3.55 -17.67 7.69
C GLU A 71 4.97 -17.42 7.14
N PRO A 72 5.76 -18.47 6.80
CA PRO A 72 7.15 -18.30 6.37
C PRO A 72 7.31 -17.36 5.17
N ALA A 73 6.38 -17.40 4.23
CA ALA A 73 6.39 -16.51 3.06
C ALA A 73 6.25 -15.02 3.45
N VAL A 74 5.46 -14.70 4.47
CA VAL A 74 5.28 -13.32 4.97
C VAL A 74 6.51 -12.89 5.76
N VAL A 75 7.03 -13.75 6.64
CA VAL A 75 8.26 -13.47 7.41
C VAL A 75 9.44 -13.23 6.47
N LYS A 76 9.58 -14.02 5.40
CA LYS A 76 10.62 -13.81 4.39
C LYS A 76 10.59 -12.40 3.81
N LEU A 77 9.41 -11.90 3.47
CA LEU A 77 9.24 -10.55 2.90
C LEU A 77 9.43 -9.44 3.95
N LEU A 78 9.05 -9.70 5.20
CA LEU A 78 9.36 -8.81 6.32
C LEU A 78 10.88 -8.69 6.51
N ILE A 79 11.61 -9.81 6.52
CA ILE A 79 13.08 -9.81 6.64
C ILE A 79 13.70 -9.11 5.43
N GLN A 80 13.20 -9.35 4.21
CA GLN A 80 13.63 -8.62 3.02
C GLN A 80 13.47 -7.09 3.21
N PHE A 81 12.30 -6.64 3.68
CA PHE A 81 12.03 -5.23 3.94
C PHE A 81 13.03 -4.61 4.91
N LEU A 82 13.41 -5.30 5.98
CA LEU A 82 14.35 -4.77 6.97
C LEU A 82 15.74 -4.47 6.39
N TYR A 83 16.13 -5.10 5.29
CA TYR A 83 17.43 -4.90 4.63
C TYR A 83 17.35 -4.04 3.38
N GLU A 84 16.27 -4.14 2.62
CA GLU A 84 16.11 -3.47 1.33
C GLU A 84 15.25 -2.19 1.41
N GLY A 85 14.50 -1.99 2.50
CA GLY A 85 13.49 -0.93 2.62
C GLY A 85 12.27 -1.13 1.72
N GLU A 86 12.18 -2.29 1.07
CA GLU A 86 11.20 -2.68 0.08
C GLU A 86 11.07 -4.21 0.09
N TYR A 87 9.98 -4.77 -0.41
CA TYR A 87 9.77 -6.22 -0.48
C TYR A 87 9.08 -6.61 -1.78
N GLU A 88 9.21 -7.87 -2.20
CA GLU A 88 8.54 -8.33 -3.43
C GLU A 88 7.02 -8.52 -3.25
N PRO A 89 6.21 -8.18 -4.26
CA PRO A 89 6.58 -7.48 -5.50
C PRO A 89 6.87 -5.99 -5.25
N LYS A 90 7.94 -5.46 -5.86
CA LYS A 90 8.36 -4.05 -5.65
C LYS A 90 7.41 -3.05 -6.31
N LEU A 91 7.34 -1.85 -5.76
CA LEU A 91 6.70 -0.74 -6.45
C LEU A 91 7.48 -0.42 -7.73
N PRO A 92 6.81 -0.06 -8.84
CA PRO A 92 7.48 0.36 -10.06
C PRO A 92 8.27 1.64 -9.79
N ASP A 93 9.47 1.72 -10.37
CA ASP A 93 10.33 2.89 -10.29
C ASP A 93 9.58 4.16 -10.70
N SER A 94 9.81 5.26 -9.97
CA SER A 94 8.96 6.46 -9.92
C SER A 94 8.94 7.34 -11.18
N GLU A 95 8.95 6.76 -12.38
CA GLU A 95 8.81 7.49 -13.65
C GLU A 95 7.33 7.90 -13.93
N TYR A 96 6.61 8.32 -12.89
CA TYR A 96 5.30 8.96 -13.05
C TYR A 96 5.42 10.28 -13.80
N ARG A 97 6.54 10.97 -13.60
CA ARG A 97 6.92 12.18 -14.32
C ARG A 97 8.02 11.82 -15.32
N LYS A 98 7.73 12.00 -16.59
CA LYS A 98 8.68 11.80 -17.69
C LYS A 98 9.74 12.89 -17.68
N ALA A 99 10.85 12.64 -18.40
CA ALA A 99 11.95 13.60 -18.55
C ALA A 99 11.50 14.96 -19.13
N ASP A 100 10.43 14.98 -19.92
CA ASP A 100 9.84 16.21 -20.49
C ASP A 100 8.94 16.98 -19.49
N GLY A 101 8.79 16.48 -18.27
CA GLY A 101 7.96 17.05 -17.22
C GLY A 101 6.48 16.65 -17.27
N SER A 102 6.05 15.88 -18.28
CA SER A 102 4.69 15.35 -18.38
C SER A 102 4.47 14.13 -17.49
N TYR A 103 3.22 13.82 -17.17
CA TYR A 103 2.89 12.64 -16.37
C TYR A 103 2.38 11.47 -17.20
N THR A 104 2.77 10.27 -16.81
CA THR A 104 2.27 9.03 -17.39
C THR A 104 0.81 8.83 -17.00
N VAL A 105 -0.04 8.65 -17.99
CA VAL A 105 -1.48 8.43 -17.83
C VAL A 105 -1.71 6.93 -17.80
N THR A 106 -2.18 6.42 -16.67
CA THR A 106 -2.45 5.00 -16.44
C THR A 106 -3.92 4.65 -16.69
N ALA A 107 -4.82 5.63 -16.63
CA ALA A 107 -6.24 5.40 -16.93
C ALA A 107 -6.51 5.19 -18.43
N PRO A 108 -7.53 4.38 -18.80
CA PRO A 108 -7.97 4.22 -20.18
C PRO A 108 -8.31 5.58 -20.82
N LYS A 109 -7.69 5.86 -21.98
CA LYS A 109 -7.94 7.10 -22.71
C LYS A 109 -9.20 7.00 -23.54
N VAL A 110 -10.11 7.95 -23.37
CA VAL A 110 -11.27 8.15 -24.24
C VAL A 110 -11.01 9.33 -25.16
N SER A 111 -11.33 9.19 -26.45
CA SER A 111 -10.96 10.13 -27.53
C SER A 111 -11.39 11.59 -27.31
N ARG A 112 -12.43 11.84 -26.50
CA ARG A 112 -12.91 13.20 -26.19
C ARG A 112 -12.04 13.97 -25.19
N PHE A 113 -11.05 13.33 -24.56
CA PHE A 113 -10.23 13.93 -23.50
C PHE A 113 -8.75 14.02 -23.89
N HIS A 114 -8.04 15.04 -23.41
CA HIS A 114 -6.64 15.29 -23.77
C HIS A 114 -5.61 14.56 -22.89
N TYR A 115 -5.92 14.32 -21.61
CA TYR A 115 -5.02 13.73 -20.60
C TYR A 115 -3.62 14.36 -20.54
N GLN A 116 -3.53 15.68 -20.69
CA GLN A 116 -2.28 16.42 -20.58
C GLN A 116 -2.08 16.88 -19.14
N PHE A 117 -1.10 16.30 -18.46
CA PHE A 117 -0.73 16.63 -17.09
C PHE A 117 0.78 16.95 -16.99
N PRO A 118 1.20 17.97 -16.22
CA PRO A 118 0.36 18.86 -15.43
C PRO A 118 -0.45 19.82 -16.31
N HIS A 119 -1.70 20.08 -15.92
CA HIS A 119 -2.60 21.00 -16.62
C HIS A 119 -2.57 22.38 -15.96
N THR A 120 -2.24 23.40 -16.73
CA THR A 120 -2.35 24.81 -16.31
C THR A 120 -3.25 25.54 -17.30
N CYS A 121 -4.31 26.18 -16.81
CA CYS A 121 -5.21 26.99 -17.63
C CYS A 121 -4.74 28.46 -17.69
N ARG A 122 -4.92 29.14 -18.82
CA ARG A 122 -4.69 30.60 -18.97
C ARG A 122 -5.97 31.39 -18.67
N ARG A 123 -5.86 32.71 -18.44
CA ARG A 123 -7.03 33.62 -18.31
C ARG A 123 -7.97 33.46 -19.51
N GLY A 124 -9.24 33.24 -19.25
CA GLY A 124 -10.24 32.87 -20.26
C GLY A 124 -10.00 31.47 -20.81
N CYS A 125 -10.18 30.45 -19.95
CA CYS A 125 -10.04 29.01 -20.25
C CYS A 125 -10.23 28.69 -21.75
N PRO A 126 -9.34 27.89 -22.37
CA PRO A 126 -9.48 27.54 -23.79
C PRO A 126 -10.90 27.07 -24.08
N ALA A 127 -11.41 27.45 -25.27
CA ALA A 127 -12.74 27.23 -25.86
C ALA A 127 -13.65 26.18 -25.18
N PRO A 128 -15.00 26.36 -25.17
CA PRO A 128 -15.97 25.84 -24.19
C PRO A 128 -15.97 24.33 -23.81
N ASP A 129 -15.19 23.49 -24.49
CA ASP A 129 -15.10 22.04 -24.28
C ASP A 129 -13.66 21.55 -24.01
N TYR A 130 -12.83 22.29 -23.28
CA TYR A 130 -11.50 21.79 -22.86
C TYR A 130 -11.61 20.75 -21.73
N ASP A 131 -12.00 19.54 -22.11
CA ASP A 131 -12.12 18.40 -21.22
C ASP A 131 -10.75 17.70 -21.09
N VAL A 132 -10.07 17.92 -19.96
CA VAL A 132 -8.74 17.36 -19.70
C VAL A 132 -8.82 15.86 -19.47
N CYS A 133 -9.76 15.43 -18.64
CA CYS A 133 -10.06 14.02 -18.39
C CYS A 133 -11.50 13.88 -17.85
N PRO A 134 -12.04 12.65 -17.69
CA PRO A 134 -13.37 12.44 -17.10
C PRO A 134 -13.54 13.08 -15.71
N HIS A 135 -12.43 13.27 -14.99
CA HIS A 135 -12.40 13.81 -13.64
C HIS A 135 -12.08 15.31 -13.60
N HIS A 136 -11.85 15.94 -14.74
CA HIS A 136 -11.50 17.35 -14.81
C HIS A 136 -11.88 17.98 -16.16
N SER A 137 -12.98 18.74 -16.14
CA SER A 137 -13.39 19.63 -17.24
C SER A 137 -12.97 21.06 -16.90
N CYS A 138 -12.01 21.61 -17.65
CA CYS A 138 -11.51 22.96 -17.44
C CYS A 138 -12.37 23.98 -18.21
N LYS A 139 -13.51 24.34 -17.64
CA LYS A 139 -14.44 25.36 -18.17
C LYS A 139 -14.41 26.60 -17.29
N HIS A 140 -14.86 27.73 -17.82
CA HIS A 140 -14.90 29.00 -17.07
C HIS A 140 -15.62 28.85 -15.71
N ASP A 141 -16.75 28.15 -15.70
CA ASP A 141 -17.58 27.99 -14.49
C ASP A 141 -17.05 26.91 -13.52
N THR A 142 -16.39 25.86 -14.02
CA THR A 142 -15.88 24.74 -13.21
C THR A 142 -14.47 24.97 -12.69
N CYS A 143 -13.54 25.47 -13.53
CA CYS A 143 -12.16 25.72 -13.12
C CYS A 143 -12.01 27.07 -12.39
N LYS A 144 -12.81 28.09 -12.75
CA LYS A 144 -12.71 29.46 -12.22
C LYS A 144 -11.28 30.04 -12.26
N GLU A 145 -10.51 29.66 -13.28
CA GLU A 145 -9.10 30.07 -13.48
C GLU A 145 -8.13 29.64 -12.36
N LYS A 146 -8.43 28.56 -11.63
CA LYS A 146 -7.58 28.07 -10.53
C LYS A 146 -6.71 26.85 -10.87
N CYS A 147 -6.79 26.37 -12.11
CA CYS A 147 -6.04 25.19 -12.52
C CYS A 147 -4.58 25.58 -12.78
N GLU A 148 -3.72 25.39 -11.77
CA GLU A 148 -2.27 25.60 -11.84
C GLU A 148 -1.54 24.29 -11.52
N ASN A 149 -0.75 23.79 -12.46
CA ASN A 149 -0.02 22.53 -12.35
C ASN A 149 -0.90 21.33 -11.91
N PHE A 150 -2.17 21.31 -12.34
CA PHE A 150 -3.11 20.29 -11.93
C PHE A 150 -2.71 18.91 -12.47
N ILE A 151 -2.61 17.92 -11.58
CA ILE A 151 -2.38 16.52 -11.94
C ILE A 151 -3.57 15.72 -11.44
N CYS A 152 -4.23 15.00 -12.34
CA CYS A 152 -5.35 14.16 -11.96
C CYS A 152 -4.84 12.87 -11.32
N ALA A 153 -4.88 12.80 -9.99
CA ALA A 153 -4.45 11.62 -9.22
C ALA A 153 -5.15 10.31 -9.62
N VAL A 154 -6.33 10.38 -10.24
CA VAL A 154 -7.03 9.20 -10.78
C VAL A 154 -6.46 8.78 -12.14
N CYS A 155 -6.19 9.73 -13.03
CA CYS A 155 -5.67 9.42 -14.36
C CYS A 155 -4.17 9.11 -14.38
N THR A 156 -3.44 9.58 -13.38
CA THR A 156 -2.01 9.32 -13.17
C THR A 156 -1.80 8.48 -11.90
N ALA A 157 -2.81 7.69 -11.51
CA ALA A 157 -2.70 6.81 -10.36
C ALA A 157 -1.54 5.84 -10.58
N PRO A 158 -0.64 5.67 -9.60
CA PRO A 158 0.45 4.73 -9.74
C PRO A 158 -0.05 3.30 -10.00
N PRO A 159 0.60 2.53 -10.90
CA PRO A 159 0.23 1.13 -11.07
C PRO A 159 0.58 0.33 -9.82
N PRO A 160 -0.10 -0.81 -9.62
CA PRO A 160 0.26 -1.75 -8.57
C PRO A 160 1.65 -2.32 -8.81
N PRO A 161 2.26 -2.95 -7.80
CA PRO A 161 3.40 -3.83 -8.02
C PRO A 161 3.14 -4.88 -9.12
N ASP A 162 4.20 -5.34 -9.78
CA ASP A 162 4.11 -6.39 -10.79
C ASP A 162 3.55 -7.70 -10.22
N GLY A 163 2.59 -8.30 -10.91
CA GLY A 163 1.95 -9.56 -10.52
C GLY A 163 0.43 -9.52 -10.62
N GLY A 164 -0.25 -10.35 -9.81
CA GLY A 164 -1.70 -10.55 -9.88
C GLY A 164 -2.44 -10.29 -8.57
N ALA A 165 -3.73 -10.62 -8.54
CA ALA A 165 -4.63 -10.30 -7.43
C ALA A 165 -4.25 -10.94 -6.07
N ALA A 166 -3.43 -12.00 -6.05
CA ALA A 166 -2.89 -12.58 -4.82
C ALA A 166 -2.13 -11.56 -3.95
N GLN A 167 -1.60 -10.49 -4.55
CA GLN A 167 -0.97 -9.38 -3.84
C GLN A 167 -1.90 -8.68 -2.82
N LEU A 168 -3.22 -8.70 -3.05
CA LEU A 168 -4.19 -8.10 -2.13
C LEU A 168 -4.07 -8.71 -0.73
N LEU A 169 -4.10 -10.05 -0.64
CA LEU A 169 -3.97 -10.75 0.63
C LEU A 169 -2.56 -10.59 1.19
N LEU A 170 -1.53 -10.71 0.34
CA LEU A 170 -0.14 -10.57 0.74
C LEU A 170 0.14 -9.22 1.43
N HIS A 171 -0.32 -8.11 0.83
CA HIS A 171 -0.12 -6.78 1.41
C HIS A 171 -0.99 -6.57 2.66
N ALA A 172 -2.14 -7.23 2.78
CA ALA A 172 -2.91 -7.22 4.02
C ALA A 172 -2.18 -7.95 5.16
N GLN A 173 -1.56 -9.10 4.86
CA GLN A 173 -0.73 -9.84 5.82
C GLN A 173 0.51 -9.04 6.24
N LEU A 174 1.21 -8.40 5.30
CA LEU A 174 2.36 -7.55 5.65
C LEU A 174 1.98 -6.27 6.39
N TYR A 175 0.76 -5.77 6.20
CA TYR A 175 0.22 -4.66 7.00
C TYR A 175 0.00 -5.08 8.45
N GLU A 176 -0.62 -6.26 8.66
CA GLU A 176 -0.78 -6.89 9.97
C GLU A 176 0.59 -7.14 10.62
N SER A 177 1.55 -7.70 9.88
CA SER A 177 2.90 -7.96 10.39
C SER A 177 3.63 -6.65 10.75
N GLY A 178 3.43 -5.59 9.98
CA GLY A 178 3.95 -4.27 10.30
C GLY A 178 3.41 -3.72 11.63
N ASP A 179 2.19 -4.07 12.02
CA ASP A 179 1.63 -3.76 13.34
C ASP A 179 2.16 -4.71 14.42
N LYS A 180 2.05 -6.02 14.19
CA LYS A 180 2.46 -7.10 15.11
C LYS A 180 3.91 -6.97 15.56
N TYR A 181 4.81 -6.69 14.62
CA TYR A 181 6.24 -6.53 14.90
C TYR A 181 6.65 -5.07 15.16
N ASP A 182 5.69 -4.14 15.21
CA ASP A 182 5.90 -2.71 15.41
C ASP A 182 6.99 -2.14 14.47
N ILE A 183 6.73 -2.28 13.17
CA ILE A 183 7.54 -1.78 12.05
C ILE A 183 6.67 -0.80 11.24
N PRO A 184 6.51 0.46 11.69
CA PRO A 184 5.58 1.41 11.07
C PRO A 184 5.84 1.66 9.57
N ALA A 185 7.10 1.62 9.14
CA ALA A 185 7.47 1.79 7.74
C ALA A 185 6.99 0.62 6.85
N LEU A 186 7.04 -0.62 7.36
CA LEU A 186 6.50 -1.80 6.67
C LEU A 186 4.97 -1.67 6.55
N LYS A 187 4.30 -1.33 7.65
CA LYS A 187 2.85 -1.12 7.69
C LYS A 187 2.42 -0.06 6.67
N HIS A 188 3.13 1.06 6.60
CA HIS A 188 2.86 2.12 5.63
C HIS A 188 3.05 1.66 4.18
N LEU A 189 4.16 0.99 3.88
CA LEU A 189 4.44 0.47 2.54
C LEU A 189 3.41 -0.58 2.10
N ALA A 190 3.04 -1.49 3.00
CA ALA A 190 2.00 -2.48 2.74
C ALA A 190 0.64 -1.86 2.46
N ARG A 191 0.28 -0.80 3.21
CA ARG A 191 -0.92 -0.02 2.93
C ARG A 191 -0.90 0.61 1.53
N GLU A 192 0.22 1.22 1.14
CA GLU A 192 0.37 1.83 -0.18
C GLU A 192 0.24 0.79 -1.31
N LYS A 193 0.92 -0.35 -1.18
CA LYS A 193 0.82 -1.42 -2.17
C LYS A 193 -0.58 -2.02 -2.23
N PHE A 194 -1.24 -2.19 -1.08
CA PHE A 194 -2.62 -2.64 -1.01
C PHE A 194 -3.57 -1.65 -1.70
N ASP A 195 -3.41 -0.34 -1.51
CA ASP A 195 -4.24 0.67 -2.19
C ASP A 195 -4.14 0.58 -3.72
N ARG A 196 -2.93 0.45 -4.25
CA ARG A 196 -2.71 0.31 -5.69
C ARG A 196 -3.25 -1.01 -6.24
N ALA A 197 -3.05 -2.10 -5.49
CA ALA A 197 -3.59 -3.41 -5.84
C ALA A 197 -5.13 -3.40 -5.81
N ALA A 198 -5.75 -2.80 -4.79
CA ALA A 198 -7.20 -2.69 -4.67
C ALA A 198 -7.80 -1.92 -5.84
N LYS A 199 -7.19 -0.81 -6.26
CA LYS A 199 -7.63 -0.04 -7.45
C LYS A 199 -7.58 -0.85 -8.75
N SER A 200 -6.68 -1.83 -8.83
CA SER A 200 -6.45 -2.61 -10.06
C SER A 200 -7.19 -3.94 -10.08
N PHE A 201 -7.34 -4.57 -8.91
CA PHE A 201 -7.85 -5.92 -8.73
C PHE A 201 -9.12 -5.96 -7.87
N TRP A 202 -9.85 -4.84 -7.72
CA TRP A 202 -11.07 -4.75 -6.91
C TRP A 202 -12.11 -5.83 -7.22
N ASN A 203 -12.22 -6.25 -8.49
CA ASN A 203 -13.18 -7.26 -8.93
C ASN A 203 -12.65 -8.69 -8.88
N ALA A 204 -11.44 -8.93 -8.38
CA ALA A 204 -10.92 -10.27 -8.20
C ALA A 204 -11.60 -10.98 -7.01
N ASP A 205 -11.50 -12.31 -6.93
CA ASP A 205 -12.11 -13.06 -5.80
C ASP A 205 -11.22 -12.99 -4.55
N GLU A 206 -9.92 -12.81 -4.76
CA GLU A 206 -8.90 -12.53 -3.76
C GLU A 206 -9.21 -11.25 -2.97
N PHE A 207 -9.94 -10.28 -3.55
CA PHE A 207 -10.33 -9.07 -2.85
C PHE A 207 -11.16 -9.37 -1.60
N SER A 208 -12.14 -10.28 -1.67
CA SER A 208 -12.92 -10.65 -0.48
C SER A 208 -12.08 -11.29 0.62
N HIS A 209 -11.10 -12.13 0.27
CA HIS A 209 -10.21 -12.75 1.25
C HIS A 209 -9.33 -11.71 1.95
N ALA A 210 -8.84 -10.72 1.21
CA ALA A 210 -8.03 -9.65 1.78
C ALA A 210 -8.86 -8.70 2.67
N VAL A 211 -10.12 -8.45 2.31
CA VAL A 211 -11.07 -7.70 3.16
C VAL A 211 -11.33 -8.44 4.47
N GLU A 212 -11.63 -9.74 4.38
CA GLU A 212 -11.84 -10.58 5.55
C GLU A 212 -10.63 -10.54 6.50
N HIS A 213 -9.43 -10.79 5.95
CA HIS A 213 -8.19 -10.74 6.70
C HIS A 213 -8.02 -9.38 7.41
N ALA A 214 -8.07 -8.27 6.67
CA ALA A 214 -7.88 -6.94 7.23
C ALA A 214 -8.89 -6.61 8.36
N CYS A 215 -10.14 -7.07 8.23
CA CYS A 215 -11.15 -6.88 9.27
C CYS A 215 -10.91 -7.74 10.52
N LEU A 216 -10.35 -8.95 10.36
CA LEU A 216 -10.12 -9.88 11.47
C LEU A 216 -8.81 -9.65 12.21
N THR A 217 -7.77 -9.17 11.53
CA THR A 217 -6.42 -9.08 12.09
C THR A 217 -6.05 -7.71 12.64
N THR A 218 -6.93 -6.72 12.51
CA THR A 218 -6.71 -5.37 13.04
C THR A 218 -7.92 -4.91 13.84
N PRO A 219 -7.78 -4.06 14.86
CA PRO A 219 -8.92 -3.54 15.63
C PRO A 219 -9.75 -2.54 14.80
N GLU A 220 -11.05 -2.35 15.10
CA GLU A 220 -11.92 -1.43 14.33
C GLU A 220 -11.42 0.02 14.25
N SER A 221 -10.62 0.46 15.22
CA SER A 221 -9.98 1.79 15.21
C SER A 221 -8.80 1.89 14.22
N ASP A 222 -8.34 0.79 13.65
CA ASP A 222 -7.38 0.80 12.55
C ASP A 222 -8.11 1.08 11.23
N PHE A 223 -8.04 2.35 10.83
CA PHE A 223 -8.65 2.85 9.60
C PHE A 223 -7.80 2.59 8.35
N GLY A 224 -6.56 2.09 8.47
CA GLY A 224 -5.58 2.13 7.38
C GLY A 224 -6.01 1.35 6.13
N LEU A 225 -6.16 0.02 6.24
CA LEU A 225 -6.70 -0.80 5.15
C LEU A 225 -8.23 -0.67 5.05
N ARG A 226 -8.94 -0.49 6.18
CA ARG A 226 -10.40 -0.36 6.20
C ARG A 226 -10.90 0.79 5.35
N ASP A 227 -10.26 1.96 5.41
CA ASP A 227 -10.64 3.11 4.59
C ASP A 227 -10.44 2.81 3.10
N ILE A 228 -9.35 2.14 2.73
CA ILE A 228 -9.11 1.73 1.33
C ILE A 228 -10.22 0.79 0.86
N ILE A 229 -10.57 -0.20 1.68
CA ILE A 229 -11.63 -1.17 1.37
C ILE A 229 -12.98 -0.47 1.23
N ILE A 230 -13.34 0.39 2.19
CA ILE A 230 -14.58 1.17 2.19
C ILE A 230 -14.65 2.02 0.92
N ASN A 231 -13.58 2.76 0.60
CA ASN A 231 -13.52 3.59 -0.59
C ASN A 231 -13.63 2.76 -1.88
N THR A 232 -13.00 1.59 -1.92
CA THR A 232 -13.05 0.68 -3.07
C THR A 232 -14.46 0.14 -3.30
N ILE A 233 -15.13 -0.37 -2.26
CA ILE A 233 -16.51 -0.88 -2.35
C ILE A 233 -17.48 0.26 -2.70
N SER A 234 -17.32 1.45 -2.10
CA SER A 234 -18.16 2.61 -2.40
C SER A 234 -17.99 3.12 -3.83
N ALA A 235 -16.79 3.02 -4.40
CA ALA A 235 -16.50 3.38 -5.79
C ALA A 235 -17.01 2.32 -6.79
N HIS A 236 -16.96 1.05 -6.40
CA HIS A 236 -17.37 -0.11 -7.21
C HIS A 236 -18.57 -0.83 -6.60
N ILE A 237 -19.71 -0.15 -6.53
CA ILE A 237 -20.91 -0.64 -5.84
C ILE A 237 -21.46 -1.94 -6.45
N GLU A 238 -21.10 -2.25 -7.69
CA GLU A 238 -21.36 -3.53 -8.35
C GLU A 238 -20.75 -4.74 -7.62
N LEU A 239 -19.77 -4.53 -6.73
CA LEU A 239 -19.25 -5.56 -5.82
C LEU A 239 -20.32 -6.12 -4.89
N LEU A 240 -21.42 -5.41 -4.67
CA LEU A 240 -22.58 -5.92 -3.94
C LEU A 240 -23.29 -7.07 -4.66
N ASN A 241 -22.93 -7.39 -5.92
CA ASN A 241 -23.40 -8.60 -6.59
C ASN A 241 -22.60 -9.85 -6.18
N LYS A 242 -21.45 -9.70 -5.50
CA LYS A 242 -20.63 -10.84 -5.05
C LYS A 242 -21.12 -11.36 -3.69
N PRO A 243 -21.52 -12.64 -3.56
CA PRO A 243 -21.98 -13.20 -2.30
C PRO A 243 -20.97 -13.07 -1.15
N SER A 244 -19.66 -13.18 -1.45
CA SER A 244 -18.59 -13.04 -0.45
C SER A 244 -18.56 -11.62 0.14
N ILE A 245 -18.68 -10.58 -0.68
CA ILE A 245 -18.73 -9.18 -0.22
C ILE A 245 -20.01 -8.91 0.58
N ILE A 246 -21.16 -9.42 0.14
CA ILE A 246 -22.42 -9.30 0.90
C ILE A 246 -22.26 -9.94 2.28
N GLN A 247 -21.65 -11.13 2.35
CA GLN A 247 -21.45 -11.83 3.61
C GLN A 247 -20.55 -11.02 4.57
N LEU A 248 -19.47 -10.43 4.06
CA LEU A 248 -18.59 -9.55 4.84
C LEU A 248 -19.30 -8.32 5.37
N LEU A 249 -20.15 -7.67 4.56
CA LEU A 249 -20.95 -6.53 5.03
C LEU A 249 -21.97 -6.91 6.10
N LYS A 250 -22.49 -8.14 6.06
CA LYS A 250 -23.42 -8.65 7.09
C LYS A 250 -22.71 -8.96 8.41
N THR A 251 -21.48 -9.47 8.35
CA THR A 251 -20.74 -9.90 9.55
C THR A 251 -19.92 -8.78 10.17
N GLN A 252 -19.41 -7.87 9.36
CA GLN A 252 -18.57 -6.74 9.78
C GLN A 252 -19.40 -5.44 9.75
N THR A 253 -20.11 -5.15 10.84
CA THR A 253 -21.01 -3.99 10.94
C THR A 253 -20.29 -2.66 10.69
N GLY A 254 -19.05 -2.52 11.20
CA GLY A 254 -18.20 -1.35 10.95
C GLY A 254 -17.92 -1.12 9.46
N LEU A 255 -17.73 -2.20 8.69
CA LEU A 255 -17.52 -2.12 7.25
C LEU A 255 -18.78 -1.63 6.53
N ALA A 256 -19.94 -2.22 6.84
CA ALA A 256 -21.21 -1.82 6.23
C ALA A 256 -21.57 -0.36 6.56
N TYR A 257 -21.39 0.04 7.82
CA TYR A 257 -21.58 1.42 8.26
C TYR A 257 -20.64 2.39 7.51
N GLY A 258 -19.36 2.03 7.37
CA GLY A 258 -18.37 2.81 6.64
C GLY A 258 -18.75 3.01 5.17
N VAL A 259 -19.13 1.94 4.47
CA VAL A 259 -19.57 2.00 3.05
C VAL A 259 -20.81 2.87 2.90
N LEU A 260 -21.80 2.73 3.80
CA LEU A 260 -23.02 3.53 3.78
C LEU A 260 -22.72 5.01 4.00
N LEU A 261 -21.91 5.35 5.00
CA LEU A 261 -21.52 6.73 5.27
C LEU A 261 -20.78 7.34 4.09
N ARG A 262 -19.79 6.61 3.54
CA ARG A 262 -19.01 7.10 2.40
C ARG A 262 -19.90 7.38 1.21
N ARG A 263 -20.79 6.44 0.85
CA ARG A 263 -21.71 6.62 -0.27
C ARG A 263 -22.72 7.75 -0.02
N SER A 264 -23.21 7.90 1.20
CA SER A 264 -24.13 8.98 1.58
C SER A 264 -23.48 10.36 1.41
N ARG A 265 -22.18 10.49 1.70
CA ARG A 265 -21.40 11.71 1.44
C ARG A 265 -21.19 11.94 -0.04
N ASP A 266 -20.80 10.91 -0.80
CA ASP A 266 -20.57 11.02 -2.25
C ASP A 266 -21.84 11.45 -3.01
N MET A 267 -23.02 11.05 -2.51
CA MET A 267 -24.33 11.43 -3.04
C MET A 267 -24.86 12.77 -2.49
N GLY A 268 -24.14 13.42 -1.57
CA GLY A 268 -24.51 14.69 -0.96
C GLY A 268 -25.70 14.62 0.02
N TRP A 269 -26.05 13.42 0.52
CA TRP A 269 -27.17 13.22 1.43
C TRP A 269 -26.87 13.68 2.86
N ILE A 270 -25.59 13.62 3.25
CA ILE A 270 -25.11 14.06 4.56
C ILE A 270 -23.92 15.00 4.39
N LYS A 271 -23.81 16.01 5.25
CA LYS A 271 -22.69 16.95 5.26
C LYS A 271 -21.49 16.34 5.97
N ASN A 272 -20.29 16.79 5.63
CA ASN A 272 -19.11 16.52 6.46
C ASN A 272 -19.34 17.20 7.82
N VAL A 273 -19.25 16.41 8.89
CA VAL A 273 -19.20 16.94 10.25
C VAL A 273 -17.73 17.21 10.51
N ASP A 274 -17.38 18.50 10.66
CA ASP A 274 -16.04 18.96 11.03
C ASP A 274 -15.59 18.38 12.38
#